data_AF-A0A2S7TZ11-F1
#
_entry.id   AF-A0A2S7TZ11-F1
#
_cell.length_a   1.000
_cell.length_b   1.000
_cell.length_c   1.000
_cell.angle_alpha   90.00
_cell.angle_beta   90.00
_cell.angle_gamma   90.00
#
_symmetry.space_group_name_H-M   'P 1'
#
loop_
_entity.id
_entity.type
_entity.pdbx_description
1 polymer ?
#
loop_
_entity_poly.entity_id
_entity_poly.type
_entity_poly.pdbx_seq_one_letter_code
_entity_poly.pdbx_strand_id
1 'polypeptide(L)'
;MVLAVLLSANLTATSAEYVEITQKKSKKTLSVEILSFDGSEITFVTRHGKKYTIDSNLLTEDSLKALKSKAKVKSTAQQELYSKVNGCLGQPLFTGDKGLWEQPAGVVAKRLGWPRESQTDQSSSYRYYPPRDYQFLGTHPYSATLYGGQGGATSHLSLVFANKGDFGSTSGMGPNHFKKLHPEKVLPNTLEETIEMDAELISESLSSALGESVKQYYGEKEDRRKVKRWNLESHAFLLSEVEGEYTSLLVVSKKMRTWKAKSHL
;
A
#
# COMPACT_ATOMS: atom_id res chain seq x y z
N MET A 1 39.49 17.08 16.32
CA MET A 1 38.48 16.49 17.21
C MET A 1 37.14 16.62 16.49
N VAL A 2 36.77 15.63 15.68
CA VAL A 2 35.53 15.67 14.87
C VAL A 2 34.49 14.83 15.59
N LEU A 3 33.44 15.50 16.07
CA LEU A 3 32.34 14.92 16.82
C LEU A 3 31.41 14.22 15.82
N ALA A 4 31.45 12.88 15.77
CA ALA A 4 30.52 12.09 14.98
C ALA A 4 29.16 12.02 15.71
N VAL A 5 28.18 12.76 15.20
CA VAL A 5 26.78 12.65 15.63
C VAL A 5 26.21 11.37 15.01
N LEU A 6 26.16 10.30 15.80
CA LEU A 6 25.39 9.10 15.50
C LEU A 6 23.90 9.45 15.57
N LEU A 7 23.27 9.71 14.43
CA LEU A 7 21.81 9.65 14.32
C LEU A 7 21.39 8.19 14.48
N SER A 8 20.91 7.85 15.67
CA SER A 8 20.18 6.63 15.93
C SER A 8 18.87 6.66 15.13
N ALA A 9 18.82 5.86 14.06
CA ALA A 9 17.55 5.51 13.42
C ALA A 9 16.69 4.79 14.46
N ASN A 10 15.70 5.48 15.01
CA ASN A 10 14.65 4.85 15.80
C ASN A 10 13.86 3.92 14.88
N LEU A 11 14.27 2.65 14.80
CA LEU A 11 13.33 1.60 14.46
C LEU A 11 12.27 1.65 15.56
N THR A 12 11.10 2.19 15.25
CA THR A 12 9.89 1.90 16.02
C THR A 12 9.65 0.41 15.91
N ALA A 13 10.21 -0.34 16.86
CA ALA A 13 9.78 -1.69 17.13
C ALA A 13 8.29 -1.58 17.48
N THR A 14 7.43 -2.05 16.59
CA THR A 14 6.01 -2.20 16.88
C THR A 14 5.91 -3.14 18.07
N SER A 15 5.67 -2.58 19.26
CA SER A 15 5.43 -3.39 20.47
C SER A 15 4.18 -4.22 20.19
N ALA A 16 4.34 -5.54 20.07
CA ALA A 16 3.20 -6.44 19.93
C ALA A 16 2.32 -6.30 21.17
N GLU A 17 1.11 -5.79 20.99
CA GLU A 17 0.22 -5.49 22.12
C GLU A 17 -0.52 -6.78 22.54
N TYR A 18 -0.01 -7.44 23.57
CA TYR A 18 -0.58 -8.69 24.07
C TYR A 18 -1.92 -8.47 24.78
N VAL A 19 -2.78 -9.49 24.73
CA VAL A 19 -4.11 -9.57 25.37
C VAL A 19 -4.16 -10.83 26.21
N GLU A 20 -4.71 -10.74 27.41
CA GLU A 20 -5.01 -11.93 28.20
C GLU A 20 -6.35 -12.52 27.75
N ILE A 21 -6.35 -13.80 27.39
CA ILE A 21 -7.56 -14.57 27.08
C ILE A 21 -7.66 -15.78 28.02
N THR A 22 -8.84 -16.03 28.55
CA THR A 22 -9.11 -17.14 29.48
C THR A 22 -10.08 -18.13 28.86
N GLN A 23 -9.72 -19.41 28.88
CA GLN A 23 -10.61 -20.49 28.43
C GLN A 23 -11.64 -20.86 29.49
N LYS A 24 -12.89 -21.09 29.07
CA LYS A 24 -14.01 -21.48 29.96
C LYS A 24 -13.77 -22.79 30.69
N LYS A 25 -13.34 -23.84 29.97
CA LYS A 25 -13.20 -25.22 30.49
C LYS A 25 -11.96 -25.38 31.36
N SER A 26 -10.79 -25.02 30.85
CA SER A 26 -9.51 -25.23 31.53
C SER A 26 -9.19 -24.15 32.56
N LYS A 27 -9.90 -23.02 32.55
CA LYS A 27 -9.61 -21.80 33.34
C LYS A 27 -8.20 -21.25 33.11
N LYS A 28 -7.51 -21.72 32.07
CA LYS A 28 -6.17 -21.27 31.72
C LYS A 28 -6.25 -19.91 31.04
N THR A 29 -5.45 -18.98 31.53
CA THR A 29 -5.24 -17.66 30.94
C THR A 29 -3.97 -17.65 30.09
N LEU A 30 -4.03 -17.02 28.92
CA LEU A 30 -2.94 -16.94 27.95
C LEU A 30 -2.75 -15.49 27.52
N SER A 31 -1.49 -15.05 27.54
CA SER A 31 -1.05 -13.77 26.96
C SER A 31 -0.77 -13.96 25.47
N VAL A 32 -1.56 -13.32 24.60
CA VAL A 32 -1.55 -13.57 23.15
C VAL A 32 -1.57 -12.30 22.32
N GLU A 33 -0.95 -12.33 21.15
CA GLU A 33 -1.08 -11.32 20.10
C GLU A 33 -2.22 -11.71 19.17
N ILE A 34 -3.21 -10.82 18.99
CA ILE A 34 -4.39 -11.10 18.16
C ILE A 34 -4.08 -10.76 16.70
N LEU A 35 -4.16 -11.78 15.83
CA LEU A 35 -4.02 -11.60 14.40
C LEU A 35 -5.35 -11.20 13.77
N SER A 36 -6.42 -11.95 14.07
CA SER A 36 -7.78 -11.68 13.60
C SER A 36 -8.84 -12.16 14.59
N PHE A 37 -9.99 -11.49 14.57
CA PHE A 37 -11.19 -11.86 15.33
C PHE A 37 -12.43 -11.38 14.58
N ASP A 38 -13.29 -12.31 14.17
CA ASP A 38 -14.53 -12.01 13.42
C ASP A 38 -15.81 -12.11 14.27
N GLY A 39 -15.66 -12.40 15.56
CA GLY A 39 -16.77 -12.60 16.49
C GLY A 39 -17.10 -14.07 16.74
N SER A 40 -16.79 -14.97 15.80
CA SER A 40 -16.98 -16.41 15.93
C SER A 40 -15.67 -17.14 16.19
N GLU A 41 -14.62 -16.81 15.45
CA GLU A 41 -13.29 -17.38 15.58
C GLU A 41 -12.26 -16.32 15.91
N ILE A 42 -11.24 -16.73 16.65
CA ILE A 42 -10.08 -15.92 16.97
C ILE A 42 -8.82 -16.63 16.49
N THR A 43 -7.97 -15.90 15.77
CA THR A 43 -6.63 -16.34 15.41
C THR A 43 -5.60 -15.49 16.14
N PHE A 44 -4.70 -16.14 16.87
CA PHE A 44 -3.71 -15.47 17.70
C PHE A 44 -2.37 -16.20 17.71
N VAL A 45 -1.34 -15.49 18.16
CA VAL A 45 0.01 -16.02 18.39
C VAL A 45 0.34 -15.90 19.87
N THR A 46 0.84 -16.96 20.48
CA THR A 46 1.30 -16.90 21.88
C THR A 46 2.64 -16.18 21.98
N ARG A 47 3.07 -15.79 23.19
CA ARG A 47 4.43 -15.23 23.42
C ARG A 47 5.58 -16.10 22.88
N HIS A 48 5.35 -17.40 22.71
CA HIS A 48 6.32 -18.34 22.15
C HIS A 48 6.24 -18.46 20.62
N GLY A 49 5.50 -17.58 19.94
CA GLY A 49 5.40 -17.55 18.47
C GLY A 49 4.47 -18.60 17.87
N LYS A 50 3.76 -19.39 18.69
CA LYS A 50 2.88 -20.45 18.17
C LYS A 50 1.50 -19.89 17.81
N LYS A 51 1.09 -20.10 16.56
CA LYS A 51 -0.19 -19.67 16.01
C LYS A 51 -1.30 -20.68 16.34
N TYR A 52 -2.46 -20.16 16.73
CA TYR A 52 -3.67 -20.93 17.00
C TYR A 52 -4.89 -20.23 16.39
N THR A 53 -5.88 -21.03 16.00
CA THR A 53 -7.23 -20.59 15.66
C THR A 53 -8.21 -21.40 16.50
N ILE A 54 -9.08 -20.73 17.24
CA ILE A 54 -10.07 -21.38 18.10
C ILE A 54 -11.43 -20.68 17.98
N ASP A 55 -12.49 -21.40 18.29
CA ASP A 55 -13.82 -20.83 18.47
C ASP A 55 -13.83 -19.92 19.70
N SER A 56 -14.33 -18.70 19.52
CA SER A 56 -14.48 -17.69 20.56
C SER A 56 -15.42 -18.13 21.69
N ASN A 57 -16.37 -19.03 21.43
CA ASN A 57 -17.25 -19.63 22.43
C ASN A 57 -16.48 -20.37 23.53
N LEU A 58 -15.23 -20.78 23.27
CA LEU A 58 -14.35 -21.41 24.26
C LEU A 58 -13.77 -20.43 25.29
N LEU A 59 -13.91 -19.12 25.07
CA LEU A 59 -13.37 -18.06 25.92
C LEU A 59 -14.41 -17.52 26.90
N THR A 60 -13.96 -17.00 28.05
CA THR A 60 -14.82 -16.35 29.05
C THR A 60 -15.44 -15.06 28.49
N GLU A 61 -16.55 -14.62 29.08
CA GLU A 61 -17.24 -13.38 28.68
C GLU A 61 -16.33 -12.14 28.80
N ASP A 62 -15.55 -12.06 29.88
CA ASP A 62 -14.57 -10.98 30.08
C ASP A 62 -13.52 -10.96 28.97
N SER A 63 -13.02 -12.14 28.57
CA SER A 63 -12.07 -12.26 27.46
C SER A 63 -12.70 -11.80 26.15
N LEU A 64 -13.93 -12.23 25.88
CA LEU A 64 -14.66 -11.79 24.68
C LEU A 64 -14.90 -10.29 24.65
N LYS A 65 -15.21 -9.68 25.80
CA LYS A 65 -15.38 -8.23 25.92
C LYS A 65 -14.07 -7.49 25.64
N ALA A 66 -12.95 -7.95 26.21
CA ALA A 66 -11.62 -7.39 25.98
C ALA A 66 -11.17 -7.53 24.51
N LEU A 67 -11.47 -8.68 23.89
CA LEU A 67 -11.18 -8.92 22.48
C LEU A 67 -11.98 -8.02 21.56
N LYS A 68 -13.29 -7.89 21.80
CA LYS A 68 -14.16 -6.98 21.04
C LYS A 68 -13.69 -5.53 21.17
N SER A 69 -13.33 -5.08 22.38
CA SER A 69 -12.83 -3.71 22.56
C SER A 69 -11.51 -3.48 21.82
N LYS A 70 -10.55 -4.42 21.90
CA LYS A 70 -9.28 -4.29 21.17
C LYS A 70 -9.45 -4.36 19.66
N ALA A 71 -10.29 -5.28 19.17
CA ALA A 71 -10.60 -5.36 17.75
C ALA A 71 -11.23 -4.06 17.23
N LYS A 72 -12.13 -3.45 18.02
CA LYS A 72 -12.72 -2.14 17.69
C LYS A 72 -11.68 -1.03 17.65
N VAL A 73 -10.77 -0.96 18.63
CA VAL A 73 -9.68 0.04 18.65
C VAL A 73 -8.78 -0.14 17.43
N LYS A 74 -8.34 -1.37 17.13
CA LYS A 74 -7.52 -1.68 15.96
C LYS A 74 -8.23 -1.30 14.65
N SER A 75 -9.51 -1.66 14.52
CA SER A 75 -10.33 -1.31 13.36
C SER A 75 -10.47 0.20 13.17
N THR A 76 -10.66 0.95 14.27
CA THR A 76 -10.77 2.42 14.23
C THR A 76 -9.44 3.06 13.82
N ALA A 77 -8.33 2.65 14.43
CA ALA A 77 -6.99 3.13 14.06
C ALA A 77 -6.65 2.80 12.59
N GLN A 78 -7.04 1.60 12.12
CA GLN A 78 -6.85 1.18 10.74
C GLN A 78 -7.65 2.05 9.76
N GLN A 79 -8.91 2.35 10.10
CA GLN A 79 -9.78 3.25 9.34
C GLN A 79 -9.18 4.65 9.22
N GLU A 80 -8.72 5.22 10.33
CA GLU A 80 -8.08 6.55 10.34
C GLU A 80 -6.82 6.57 9.49
N LEU A 81 -5.97 5.55 9.61
CA LEU A 81 -4.75 5.42 8.81
C LEU A 81 -5.06 5.31 7.31
N TYR A 82 -6.02 4.48 6.93
CA TYR A 82 -6.46 4.35 5.53
C TYR A 82 -7.12 5.62 5.00
N SER A 83 -7.88 6.33 5.81
CA SER A 83 -8.44 7.63 5.45
C SER A 83 -7.34 8.66 5.20
N LYS A 84 -6.31 8.72 6.06
CA LYS A 84 -5.16 9.61 5.87
C LYS A 84 -4.45 9.30 4.55
N VAL A 85 -4.18 8.02 4.29
CA VAL A 85 -3.50 7.59 3.06
C VAL A 85 -4.35 7.91 1.83
N ASN A 86 -5.65 7.63 1.83
CA ASN A 86 -6.55 8.03 0.74
C ASN A 86 -6.49 9.53 0.44
N GLY A 87 -6.39 10.36 1.48
CA GLY A 87 -6.21 11.81 1.34
C GLY A 87 -4.94 12.17 0.56
N CYS A 88 -3.80 11.53 0.86
CA CYS A 88 -2.55 11.74 0.12
C CYS A 88 -2.61 11.16 -1.32
N LEU A 89 -3.27 10.02 -1.51
CA LEU A 89 -3.46 9.42 -2.83
C LEU A 89 -4.36 10.27 -3.73
N GLY A 90 -5.25 11.08 -3.15
CA GLY A 90 -6.32 11.77 -3.88
C GLY A 90 -7.40 10.81 -4.42
N GLN A 91 -7.41 9.56 -3.94
CA GLN A 91 -8.27 8.49 -4.43
C GLN A 91 -8.77 7.61 -3.28
N PRO A 92 -10.01 7.09 -3.34
CA PRO A 92 -10.57 6.21 -2.32
C PRO A 92 -10.03 4.77 -2.47
N LEU A 93 -8.71 4.57 -2.35
CA LEU A 93 -8.09 3.26 -2.53
C LEU A 93 -8.51 2.26 -1.46
N PHE A 94 -8.63 2.69 -0.21
CA PHE A 94 -9.06 1.88 0.92
C PHE A 94 -10.48 2.25 1.38
N THR A 95 -11.18 1.33 2.06
CA THR A 95 -12.49 1.61 2.68
C THR A 95 -12.60 0.89 4.01
N GLY A 96 -13.17 1.56 5.02
CA GLY A 96 -13.26 1.00 6.36
C GLY A 96 -11.88 0.58 6.88
N ASP A 97 -11.81 -0.56 7.53
CA ASP A 97 -10.58 -1.18 8.06
C ASP A 97 -9.98 -2.25 7.14
N LYS A 98 -10.52 -2.42 5.92
CA LYS A 98 -10.12 -3.51 5.02
C LYS A 98 -9.05 -3.08 4.02
N GLY A 99 -7.98 -3.87 3.95
CA GLY A 99 -6.94 -3.74 2.95
C GLY A 99 -7.37 -4.17 1.55
N LEU A 100 -6.54 -3.95 0.53
CA LEU A 100 -6.83 -4.37 -0.85
C LEU A 100 -6.95 -5.90 -0.97
N TRP A 101 -6.05 -6.62 -0.30
CA TRP A 101 -5.93 -8.08 -0.40
C TRP A 101 -7.12 -8.82 0.22
N GLU A 102 -7.94 -8.12 1.01
CA GLU A 102 -9.13 -8.64 1.69
C GLU A 102 -10.41 -8.31 0.93
N GLN A 103 -10.29 -7.66 -0.24
CA GLN A 103 -11.40 -7.19 -1.05
C GLN A 103 -11.36 -7.80 -2.45
N PRO A 104 -12.53 -8.14 -3.03
CA PRO A 104 -12.60 -8.51 -4.44
C PRO A 104 -12.12 -7.35 -5.33
N ALA A 105 -11.34 -7.66 -6.36
CA ALA A 105 -10.77 -6.65 -7.27
C ALA A 105 -11.86 -5.79 -7.93
N GLY A 106 -13.00 -6.39 -8.29
CA GLY A 106 -14.12 -5.65 -8.88
C GLY A 106 -14.76 -4.63 -7.94
N VAL A 107 -14.74 -4.86 -6.62
CA VAL A 107 -15.23 -3.90 -5.62
C VAL A 107 -14.28 -2.71 -5.53
N VAL A 108 -12.98 -2.97 -5.50
CA VAL A 108 -11.94 -1.93 -5.50
C VAL A 108 -11.98 -1.12 -6.80
N ALA A 109 -12.03 -1.79 -7.96
CA ALA A 109 -12.09 -1.13 -9.26
C ALA A 109 -13.34 -0.25 -9.41
N LYS A 110 -14.52 -0.75 -9.00
CA LYS A 110 -15.75 0.05 -9.00
C LYS A 110 -15.62 1.31 -8.13
N ARG A 111 -14.98 1.20 -6.95
CA ARG A 111 -14.73 2.34 -6.07
C ARG A 111 -13.80 3.38 -6.70
N LEU A 112 -12.82 2.94 -7.48
CA LEU A 112 -11.89 3.80 -8.22
C LEU A 112 -12.43 4.27 -9.58
N GLY A 113 -13.59 3.77 -10.03
CA GLY A 113 -14.13 4.05 -11.36
C GLY A 113 -13.39 3.37 -12.51
N TRP A 114 -12.60 2.33 -12.24
CA TRP A 114 -11.80 1.66 -13.27
C TRP A 114 -12.61 0.57 -13.99
N PRO A 115 -12.75 0.62 -15.33
CA PRO A 115 -13.57 -0.32 -16.07
C PRO A 115 -12.92 -1.70 -16.12
N ARG A 116 -13.75 -2.73 -16.14
CA ARG A 116 -13.31 -4.11 -16.30
C ARG A 116 -12.81 -4.32 -17.72
N GLU A 117 -11.58 -4.81 -17.84
CA GLU A 117 -10.96 -5.18 -19.11
C GLU A 117 -11.20 -6.67 -19.40
N SER A 118 -10.99 -7.55 -18.41
CA SER A 118 -11.19 -8.99 -18.56
C SER A 118 -11.56 -9.66 -17.25
N GLN A 119 -12.25 -10.80 -17.33
CA GLN A 119 -12.55 -11.66 -16.18
C GLN A 119 -12.70 -13.12 -16.61
N THR A 120 -12.00 -13.99 -15.90
CA THR A 120 -12.02 -15.45 -16.00
C THR A 120 -12.14 -16.04 -14.58
N ASP A 121 -12.25 -17.37 -14.47
CA ASP A 121 -12.28 -18.04 -13.17
C ASP A 121 -10.94 -17.92 -12.39
N GLN A 122 -9.84 -17.66 -13.11
CA GLN A 122 -8.50 -17.61 -12.54
C GLN A 122 -8.01 -16.19 -12.28
N SER A 123 -8.53 -15.20 -13.03
CA SER A 123 -8.06 -13.83 -12.95
C SER A 123 -9.09 -12.81 -13.41
N SER A 124 -8.93 -11.57 -12.96
CA SER A 124 -9.65 -10.41 -13.51
C SER A 124 -8.70 -9.25 -13.68
N SER A 125 -8.94 -8.41 -14.69
CA SER A 125 -8.21 -7.18 -14.92
C SER A 125 -9.17 -6.02 -15.11
N TYR A 126 -8.76 -4.87 -14.59
CA TYR A 126 -9.44 -3.59 -14.73
C TYR A 126 -8.40 -2.59 -15.16
N ARG A 127 -8.67 -1.88 -16.25
CA ARG A 127 -7.72 -0.96 -16.86
C ARG A 127 -8.38 0.37 -17.12
N TYR A 128 -7.74 1.44 -16.69
CA TYR A 128 -8.23 2.78 -16.88
C TYR A 128 -7.14 3.64 -17.54
N TYR A 129 -7.53 4.33 -18.60
CA TYR A 129 -6.74 5.37 -19.24
C TYR A 129 -7.40 6.69 -18.86
N PRO A 130 -6.97 7.30 -17.75
CA PRO A 130 -7.70 8.40 -17.15
C PRO A 130 -7.61 9.69 -17.97
N PRO A 131 -8.59 10.60 -17.85
CA PRO A 131 -8.48 11.96 -18.34
C PRO A 131 -7.42 12.75 -17.55
N ARG A 132 -6.97 13.89 -18.09
CA ARG A 132 -5.86 14.70 -17.54
C ARG A 132 -6.10 15.30 -16.16
N ASP A 133 -7.35 15.41 -15.73
CA ASP A 133 -7.75 15.93 -14.41
C ASP A 133 -7.81 14.85 -13.32
N TYR A 134 -7.75 13.58 -13.71
CA TYR A 134 -7.61 12.48 -12.77
C TYR A 134 -6.17 12.43 -12.25
N GLN A 135 -6.05 12.40 -10.93
CA GLN A 135 -4.76 12.36 -10.25
C GLN A 135 -4.64 11.17 -9.32
N PHE A 136 -3.40 10.75 -9.13
CA PHE A 136 -2.99 9.81 -8.10
C PHE A 136 -1.69 10.33 -7.49
N LEU A 137 -1.67 10.56 -6.18
CA LEU A 137 -0.52 11.13 -5.46
C LEU A 137 -0.08 12.49 -6.03
N GLY A 138 -1.05 13.32 -6.43
CA GLY A 138 -0.79 14.66 -6.99
C GLY A 138 -0.29 14.66 -8.43
N THR A 139 -0.09 13.51 -9.08
CA THR A 139 0.30 13.45 -10.49
C THR A 139 -0.65 12.63 -11.35
N HIS A 140 -0.61 12.84 -12.66
CA HIS A 140 -1.52 12.21 -13.62
C HIS A 140 -0.95 10.90 -14.17
N PRO A 141 -1.51 9.72 -13.84
CA PRO A 141 -1.10 8.47 -14.47
C PRO A 141 -1.62 8.39 -15.90
N TYR A 142 -0.80 7.97 -16.86
CA TYR A 142 -1.24 7.67 -18.23
C TYR A 142 -2.05 6.38 -18.30
N SER A 143 -1.74 5.41 -17.44
CA SER A 143 -2.55 4.20 -17.31
C SER A 143 -2.58 3.69 -15.87
N ALA A 144 -3.71 3.09 -15.51
CA ALA A 144 -3.94 2.47 -14.24
C ALA A 144 -4.50 1.06 -14.44
N THR A 145 -3.96 0.08 -13.71
CA THR A 145 -4.40 -1.31 -13.79
C THR A 145 -4.57 -1.92 -12.41
N LEU A 146 -5.60 -2.74 -12.26
CA LEU A 146 -5.86 -3.55 -11.07
C LEU A 146 -6.08 -4.99 -11.50
N TYR A 147 -5.44 -5.93 -10.80
CA TYR A 147 -5.59 -7.35 -11.07
C TYR A 147 -6.18 -8.09 -9.88
N GLY A 148 -7.18 -8.93 -10.13
CA GLY A 148 -7.65 -9.95 -9.20
C GLY A 148 -7.07 -11.32 -9.54
N GLY A 149 -6.64 -12.07 -8.54
CA GLY A 149 -6.17 -13.44 -8.70
C GLY A 149 -7.29 -14.48 -8.58
N GLN A 150 -6.89 -15.74 -8.40
CA GLN A 150 -7.82 -16.84 -8.14
C GLN A 150 -8.65 -16.55 -6.88
N GLY A 151 -9.97 -16.75 -6.96
CA GLY A 151 -10.90 -16.37 -5.89
C GLY A 151 -11.32 -14.89 -5.90
N GLY A 152 -10.86 -14.11 -6.90
CA GLY A 152 -11.34 -12.75 -7.16
C GLY A 152 -10.76 -11.67 -6.25
N ALA A 153 -9.99 -12.03 -5.22
CA ALA A 153 -9.30 -11.08 -4.34
C ALA A 153 -8.27 -10.27 -5.13
N THR A 154 -8.13 -9.00 -4.76
CA THR A 154 -7.12 -8.11 -5.34
C THR A 154 -5.73 -8.70 -5.14
N SER A 155 -4.89 -8.69 -6.18
CA SER A 155 -3.51 -9.20 -6.14
C SER A 155 -2.47 -8.08 -6.18
N HIS A 156 -2.66 -7.10 -7.08
CA HIS A 156 -1.80 -5.93 -7.19
C HIS A 156 -2.48 -4.82 -8.01
N LEU A 157 -1.95 -3.61 -7.86
CA LEU A 157 -2.35 -2.41 -8.58
C LEU A 157 -1.09 -1.79 -9.19
N SER A 158 -1.14 -1.37 -10.45
CA SER A 158 -0.03 -0.70 -11.13
C SER A 158 -0.50 0.59 -11.80
N LEU A 159 0.27 1.66 -11.61
CA LEU A 159 0.08 2.96 -12.22
C LEU A 159 1.33 3.29 -13.04
N VAL A 160 1.15 3.70 -14.28
CA VAL A 160 2.22 4.21 -15.15
C VAL A 160 1.97 5.69 -15.36
N PHE A 161 2.98 6.51 -15.06
CA PHE A 161 2.96 7.96 -15.19
C PHE A 161 3.74 8.35 -16.45
N ALA A 162 4.65 9.33 -16.40
CA ALA A 162 5.57 9.61 -17.49
C ALA A 162 6.17 8.32 -18.06
N ASN A 163 6.07 8.14 -19.38
CA ASN A 163 6.52 6.96 -20.10
C ASN A 163 6.86 7.33 -21.54
N LYS A 164 7.96 6.78 -22.07
CA LYS A 164 8.47 7.00 -23.43
C LYS A 164 7.45 6.72 -24.52
N GLY A 165 6.60 5.70 -24.34
CA GLY A 165 5.59 5.34 -25.34
C GLY A 165 4.45 6.35 -25.47
N ASP A 166 4.19 7.14 -24.43
CA ASP A 166 3.05 8.07 -24.34
C ASP A 166 3.50 9.54 -24.36
N PHE A 167 4.78 9.81 -24.13
CA PHE A 167 5.35 11.15 -24.14
C PHE A 167 5.31 11.77 -25.54
N GLY A 168 4.66 12.94 -25.66
CA GLY A 168 4.47 13.63 -26.93
C GLY A 168 3.31 13.11 -27.78
N SER A 169 2.54 12.12 -27.31
CA SER A 169 1.31 11.70 -27.99
C SER A 169 0.26 12.80 -27.89
N THR A 170 -0.03 13.45 -29.02
CA THR A 170 -0.88 14.65 -29.14
C THR A 170 -2.39 14.37 -29.13
N SER A 171 -2.80 13.12 -28.88
CA SER A 171 -4.19 12.73 -28.73
C SER A 171 -4.81 13.41 -27.49
N GLY A 172 -5.35 14.62 -27.68
CA GLY A 172 -6.09 15.38 -26.66
C GLY A 172 -5.29 16.45 -25.92
N MET A 173 -4.63 17.38 -26.64
CA MET A 173 -4.11 18.63 -26.05
C MET A 173 -5.27 19.53 -25.56
N GLY A 174 -5.70 19.30 -24.32
CA GLY A 174 -6.43 20.27 -23.50
C GLY A 174 -5.47 21.09 -22.62
N PRO A 175 -5.95 22.15 -21.94
CA PRO A 175 -5.13 23.11 -21.20
C PRO A 175 -4.17 22.45 -20.20
N ASN A 176 -2.99 23.04 -20.00
CA ASN A 176 -1.90 22.50 -19.16
C ASN A 176 -2.24 22.55 -17.66
N HIS A 177 -2.87 21.49 -17.16
CA HIS A 177 -3.38 21.39 -15.78
C HIS A 177 -2.27 21.36 -14.71
N PHE A 178 -1.03 20.98 -15.07
CA PHE A 178 0.09 20.96 -14.14
C PHE A 178 0.31 22.33 -13.47
N LYS A 179 0.32 23.41 -14.25
CA LYS A 179 0.52 24.79 -13.73
C LYS A 179 -0.61 25.24 -12.79
N LYS A 180 -1.81 24.65 -12.91
CA LYS A 180 -2.94 24.94 -12.02
C LYS A 180 -2.75 24.33 -10.63
N LEU A 181 -2.07 23.18 -10.56
CA LEU A 181 -1.93 22.37 -9.35
C LEU A 181 -0.60 22.64 -8.64
N HIS A 182 0.45 22.90 -9.40
CA HIS A 182 1.78 23.26 -8.93
C HIS A 182 2.22 24.59 -9.57
N PRO A 183 1.58 25.71 -9.22
CA PRO A 183 1.89 27.03 -9.80
C PRO A 183 3.35 27.47 -9.58
N GLU A 184 4.00 26.93 -8.56
CA GLU A 184 5.38 27.18 -8.18
C GLU A 184 6.42 26.37 -8.97
N LYS A 185 6.04 25.23 -9.58
CA LYS A 185 6.98 24.35 -10.29
C LYS A 185 7.09 24.75 -11.78
N VAL A 186 8.32 24.71 -12.29
CA VAL A 186 8.59 24.90 -13.72
C VAL A 186 8.06 23.69 -14.48
N LEU A 187 7.35 23.91 -15.59
CA LEU A 187 6.83 22.83 -16.42
C LEU A 187 7.99 22.04 -17.05
N PRO A 188 7.94 20.69 -17.05
CA PRO A 188 8.93 19.88 -17.72
C PRO A 188 8.75 20.01 -19.24
N ASN A 189 9.85 20.14 -19.98
CA ASN A 189 9.88 20.23 -21.43
C ASN A 189 10.40 18.94 -22.08
N THR A 190 11.01 18.05 -21.29
CA THR A 190 11.52 16.74 -21.74
C THR A 190 10.84 15.59 -21.00
N LEU A 191 11.01 14.37 -21.54
CA LEU A 191 10.52 13.15 -20.90
C LEU A 191 11.22 12.93 -19.57
N GLU A 192 12.53 13.13 -19.56
CA GLU A 192 13.40 12.97 -18.40
C GLU A 192 12.95 13.89 -17.27
N GLU A 193 12.73 15.18 -17.57
CA GLU A 193 12.22 16.15 -16.59
C GLU A 193 10.83 15.75 -16.07
N THR A 194 9.97 15.18 -16.92
CA THR A 194 8.63 14.72 -16.51
C THR A 194 8.73 13.48 -15.61
N ILE A 195 9.60 12.53 -15.94
CA ILE A 195 9.89 11.32 -15.14
C ILE A 195 10.38 11.70 -13.75
N GLU A 196 11.38 12.58 -13.67
CA GLU A 196 11.96 13.06 -12.42
C GLU A 196 10.93 13.78 -11.57
N MET A 197 10.14 14.67 -12.18
CA MET A 197 9.10 15.43 -11.51
C MET A 197 7.97 14.54 -10.96
N ASP A 198 7.49 13.58 -11.74
CA ASP A 198 6.50 12.60 -11.28
C ASP A 198 7.06 11.80 -10.11
N ALA A 199 8.30 11.33 -10.21
CA ALA A 199 8.94 10.55 -9.16
C ALA A 199 9.14 11.37 -7.87
N GLU A 200 9.45 12.66 -7.98
CA GLU A 200 9.56 13.58 -6.85
C GLU A 200 8.19 13.78 -6.17
N LEU A 201 7.17 14.20 -6.92
CA LEU A 201 5.82 14.46 -6.38
C LEU A 201 5.22 13.21 -5.70
N ILE A 202 5.35 12.05 -6.34
CA ILE A 202 4.90 10.77 -5.78
C ILE A 202 5.67 10.44 -4.50
N SER A 203 7.00 10.65 -4.49
CA SER A 203 7.84 10.39 -3.32
C SER A 203 7.46 11.30 -2.15
N GLU A 204 7.28 12.60 -2.39
CA GLU A 204 6.87 13.59 -1.39
C GLU A 204 5.51 13.23 -0.79
N SER A 205 4.53 12.92 -1.64
CA SER A 205 3.18 12.56 -1.21
C SER A 205 3.18 11.29 -0.35
N LEU A 206 3.88 10.23 -0.79
CA LEU A 206 3.99 8.99 0.00
C LEU A 206 4.76 9.19 1.31
N SER A 207 5.86 9.94 1.28
CA SER A 207 6.67 10.20 2.48
C SER A 207 5.92 11.04 3.52
N SER A 208 5.05 11.96 3.09
CA SER A 208 4.18 12.73 4.01
C SER A 208 3.22 11.83 4.81
N ALA A 209 2.76 10.72 4.21
CA ALA A 209 1.83 9.79 4.84
C ALA A 209 2.55 8.69 5.63
N LEU A 210 3.61 8.12 5.06
CA LEU A 210 4.20 6.85 5.46
C LEU A 210 5.64 6.96 6.00
N GLY A 211 6.22 8.17 6.00
CA GLY A 211 7.62 8.40 6.34
C GLY A 211 8.58 8.06 5.20
N GLU A 212 9.88 8.07 5.49
CA GLU A 212 10.91 7.92 4.46
C GLU A 212 10.90 6.58 3.74
N SER A 213 11.19 6.64 2.44
CA SER A 213 11.30 5.46 1.59
C SER A 213 12.56 4.65 1.88
N VAL A 214 12.52 3.34 1.58
CA VAL A 214 13.70 2.48 1.58
C VAL A 214 14.05 2.08 0.16
N LYS A 215 15.31 2.31 -0.26
CA LYS A 215 15.81 1.88 -1.56
C LYS A 215 16.01 0.36 -1.61
N GLN A 216 15.41 -0.29 -2.60
CA GLN A 216 15.46 -1.74 -2.81
C GLN A 216 15.55 -2.09 -4.29
N TYR A 217 15.76 -3.37 -4.58
CA TYR A 217 15.59 -3.96 -5.90
C TYR A 217 14.31 -4.79 -5.94
N TYR A 218 13.61 -4.70 -7.08
CA TYR A 218 12.43 -5.49 -7.42
C TYR A 218 12.59 -6.09 -8.82
N GLY A 219 11.94 -7.23 -9.07
CA GLY A 219 12.04 -7.97 -10.34
C GLY A 219 13.21 -8.96 -10.39
N GLU A 220 13.18 -9.85 -11.37
CA GLU A 220 14.19 -10.91 -11.55
C GLU A 220 14.89 -10.75 -12.91
N LYS A 221 16.16 -11.14 -12.96
CA LYS A 221 16.99 -11.11 -14.19
C LYS A 221 16.90 -9.74 -14.90
N GLU A 222 16.35 -9.74 -16.10
CA GLU A 222 16.25 -8.59 -17.01
C GLU A 222 15.28 -7.52 -16.50
N ASP A 223 14.27 -7.90 -15.70
CA ASP A 223 13.28 -6.96 -15.12
C ASP A 223 13.75 -6.34 -13.79
N ARG A 224 14.97 -6.67 -13.35
CA ARG A 224 15.48 -6.22 -12.06
C ARG A 224 15.80 -4.73 -12.10
N ARG A 225 15.09 -3.96 -11.28
CA ARG A 225 15.24 -2.50 -11.19
C ARG A 225 15.30 -2.00 -9.76
N LYS A 226 15.87 -0.80 -9.58
CA LYS A 226 15.85 -0.08 -8.30
C LYS A 226 14.45 0.50 -8.08
N VAL A 227 13.98 0.44 -6.83
CA VAL A 227 12.70 1.01 -6.41
C VAL A 227 12.85 1.73 -5.08
N LYS A 228 12.06 2.78 -4.88
CA LYS A 228 11.79 3.34 -3.55
C LYS A 228 10.57 2.62 -2.97
N ARG A 229 10.67 2.12 -1.73
CA ARG A 229 9.62 1.35 -1.07
C ARG A 229 9.10 2.03 0.19
N TRP A 230 7.78 2.14 0.28
CA TRP A 230 7.04 2.46 1.51
C TRP A 230 6.18 1.26 1.90
N ASN A 231 5.96 1.05 3.20
CA ASN A 231 5.09 0.00 3.71
C ASN A 231 3.92 0.60 4.46
N LEU A 232 2.74 0.01 4.26
CA LEU A 232 1.51 0.34 4.98
C LEU A 232 0.82 -0.97 5.34
N GLU A 233 0.85 -1.36 6.61
CA GLU A 233 0.27 -2.63 7.07
C GLU A 233 0.75 -3.82 6.21
N SER A 234 -0.18 -4.47 5.50
CA SER A 234 0.06 -5.60 4.60
C SER A 234 0.42 -5.18 3.16
N HIS A 235 0.59 -3.88 2.88
CA HIS A 235 0.87 -3.31 1.55
C HIS A 235 2.28 -2.76 1.47
N ALA A 236 2.82 -2.80 0.26
CA ALA A 236 4.05 -2.12 -0.13
C ALA A 236 3.80 -1.30 -1.40
N PHE A 237 4.24 -0.06 -1.37
CA PHE A 237 4.24 0.87 -2.49
C PHE A 237 5.65 0.91 -3.06
N LEU A 238 5.82 0.52 -4.32
CA LEU A 238 7.10 0.43 -5.02
C LEU A 238 7.12 1.44 -6.17
N LEU A 239 7.80 2.56 -5.97
CA LEU A 239 8.03 3.55 -7.01
C LEU A 239 9.28 3.17 -7.81
N SER A 240 9.11 3.02 -9.12
CA SER A 240 10.19 2.80 -10.08
C SER A 240 10.38 4.07 -10.90
N GLU A 241 11.63 4.46 -11.08
CA GLU A 241 12.07 5.60 -11.87
C GLU A 241 13.18 5.06 -12.78
N VAL A 242 12.85 4.88 -14.06
CA VAL A 242 13.76 4.34 -15.07
C VAL A 242 14.03 5.46 -16.07
N GLU A 243 15.25 6.00 -16.02
CA GLU A 243 15.71 7.11 -16.84
C GLU A 243 15.40 6.90 -18.32
N GLY A 244 14.80 7.91 -18.96
CA GLY A 244 14.42 7.89 -20.38
C GLY A 244 13.33 6.88 -20.76
N GLU A 245 12.81 6.10 -19.80
CA GLU A 245 11.84 5.04 -20.05
C GLU A 245 10.51 5.32 -19.36
N TYR A 246 10.44 5.32 -18.02
CA TYR A 246 9.18 5.59 -17.31
C TYR A 246 9.32 5.87 -15.81
N THR A 247 8.26 6.47 -15.25
CA THR A 247 7.91 6.45 -13.81
C THR A 247 6.67 5.60 -13.59
N SER A 248 6.72 4.66 -12.63
CA SER A 248 5.57 3.80 -12.29
C SER A 248 5.48 3.50 -10.81
N LEU A 249 4.25 3.32 -10.33
CA LEU A 249 3.96 2.91 -8.96
C LEU A 249 3.26 1.56 -8.96
N LEU A 250 3.86 0.60 -8.25
CA LEU A 250 3.28 -0.73 -8.04
C LEU A 250 2.89 -0.90 -6.57
N VAL A 251 1.64 -1.28 -6.32
CA VAL A 251 1.12 -1.62 -4.99
C VAL A 251 0.93 -3.13 -4.92
N VAL A 252 1.65 -3.76 -4.00
CA VAL A 252 1.71 -5.22 -3.83
C VAL A 252 1.65 -5.60 -2.36
N SER A 253 1.44 -6.88 -2.06
CA SER A 253 1.56 -7.38 -0.70
C SER A 253 2.95 -7.08 -0.14
N LYS A 254 3.03 -6.67 1.13
CA LYS A 254 4.29 -6.45 1.85
C LYS A 254 5.18 -7.70 1.87
N LYS A 255 4.58 -8.90 1.74
CA LYS A 255 5.30 -10.18 1.64
C LYS A 255 6.06 -10.34 0.31
N MET A 256 5.76 -9.52 -0.70
CA MET A 256 6.43 -9.55 -1.98
C MET A 256 7.94 -9.32 -1.81
N ARG A 257 8.71 -10.23 -2.40
CA ARG A 257 10.16 -10.29 -2.23
C ARG A 257 10.85 -9.12 -2.93
N THR A 258 11.78 -8.50 -2.21
CA THR A 258 12.63 -7.40 -2.67
C THR A 258 14.02 -7.57 -2.04
N TRP A 259 15.07 -7.09 -2.68
CA TRP A 259 16.44 -7.16 -2.15
C TRP A 259 16.91 -5.77 -1.72
N LYS A 260 17.61 -5.65 -0.59
CA LYS A 260 18.19 -4.35 -0.18
C LYS A 260 19.18 -3.88 -1.25
N ALA A 261 19.12 -2.60 -1.61
CA ALA A 261 20.15 -2.01 -2.44
C ALA A 261 21.44 -1.92 -1.63
N LYS A 262 22.57 -2.41 -2.16
CA LYS A 262 23.87 -2.21 -1.53
C LYS A 262 24.21 -0.72 -1.60
N SER A 263 24.37 -0.07 -0.47
CA SER A 263 25.01 1.24 -0.38
C SER A 263 26.47 1.08 -0.77
N HIS A 264 26.83 1.48 -1.99
CA HIS A 264 28.22 1.73 -2.33
C HIS A 264 28.53 3.12 -1.75
N LEU A 265 29.24 3.12 -0.63
CA LEU A 265 30.06 4.25 -0.21
C LEU A 265 31.32 4.27 -1.07
#